data_AF-A0A1W9SBJ6-F1
#
_entry.id   AF-A0A1W9SBJ6-F1
#
_cell.length_a   1.000
_cell.length_b   1.000
_cell.length_c   1.000
_cell.angle_alpha   90.00
_cell.angle_beta   90.00
_cell.angle_gamma   90.00
#
_symmetry.space_group_name_H-M   'P 1'
#
loop_
_entity.id
_entity.type
_entity.pdbx_description
1 polymer ?
#
loop_
_entity_poly.entity_id
_entity_poly.type
_entity_poly.pdbx_seq_one_letter_code
_entity_poly.pdbx_strand_id
1 'polypeptide(L)'
;MLDSKIIQTFNRRALLLGAGKTVVLFSLIGRIFYLQVMEKKKYQHLSNRNSFRLHILVPPRGKIFDRYNEILADNTRKYSLFIKPSESNTTLEKLFGFLSQFI
;
A
#
# COMPACT_ATOMS: atom_id res chain seq x y z
N MET A 1 22.15 56.59 -16.58
CA MET A 1 22.80 56.45 -15.25
C MET A 1 21.89 55.82 -14.18
N LEU A 2 20.54 55.85 -14.34
CA LEU A 2 19.59 55.27 -13.38
C LEU A 2 19.42 53.73 -13.48
N ASP A 3 19.63 53.13 -14.66
CA ASP A 3 19.44 51.68 -14.85
C ASP A 3 20.45 50.80 -14.08
N SER A 4 21.69 51.23 -13.95
CA SER A 4 22.73 50.42 -13.30
C SER A 4 22.45 50.21 -11.80
N LYS A 5 21.87 51.22 -11.12
CA LYS A 5 21.45 51.09 -9.71
C LYS A 5 20.24 50.16 -9.55
N ILE A 6 19.29 50.20 -10.49
CA ILE A 6 18.12 49.30 -10.48
C ILE A 6 18.59 47.86 -10.70
N ILE A 7 19.45 47.62 -11.69
CA ILE A 7 20.04 46.30 -11.97
C ILE A 7 20.84 45.79 -10.76
N GLN A 8 21.64 46.65 -10.12
CA GLN A 8 22.47 46.24 -8.97
C GLN A 8 21.63 45.90 -7.73
N THR A 9 20.55 46.66 -7.46
CA THR A 9 19.62 46.34 -6.36
C THR A 9 18.78 45.10 -6.64
N PHE A 10 18.36 44.90 -7.89
CA PHE A 10 17.69 43.69 -8.35
C PHE A 10 18.57 42.45 -8.20
N ASN A 11 19.81 42.49 -8.70
CA ASN A 11 20.77 41.39 -8.59
C ASN A 11 21.09 41.03 -7.15
N ARG A 12 21.20 42.02 -6.24
CA ARG A 12 21.43 41.75 -4.81
C ARG A 12 20.25 41.02 -4.16
N ARG A 13 19.02 41.41 -4.50
CA ARG A 13 17.80 40.73 -4.00
C ARG A 13 17.67 39.33 -4.58
N ALA A 14 17.92 39.17 -5.88
CA ALA A 14 17.92 37.88 -6.56
C ALA A 14 18.97 36.93 -5.96
N LEU A 15 20.17 37.44 -5.65
CA LEU A 15 21.24 36.67 -5.00
C LEU A 15 20.84 36.23 -3.60
N LEU A 16 20.28 37.12 -2.77
CA LEU A 16 19.83 36.79 -1.42
C LEU A 16 18.72 35.74 -1.42
N LEU A 17 17.71 35.92 -2.28
CA LEU A 17 16.61 34.96 -2.43
C LEU A 17 17.10 33.63 -3.00
N GLY A 18 18.00 33.66 -3.98
CA GLY A 18 18.63 32.47 -4.56
C GLY A 18 19.42 31.70 -3.51
N ALA A 19 20.30 32.37 -2.76
CA ALA A 19 21.07 31.76 -1.69
C ALA A 19 20.16 31.14 -0.61
N GLY A 20 19.09 31.86 -0.20
CA GLY A 20 18.12 31.34 0.76
C GLY A 20 17.42 30.07 0.26
N LYS A 21 16.95 30.06 -1.00
CA LYS A 21 16.35 28.87 -1.63
C LYS A 21 17.32 27.70 -1.69
N THR A 22 18.58 27.97 -2.04
CA THR A 22 19.64 26.95 -2.10
C THR A 22 19.88 26.31 -0.73
N VAL A 23 19.97 27.10 0.34
CA VAL A 23 20.13 26.57 1.71
C VAL A 23 18.98 25.65 2.10
N VAL A 24 17.73 26.06 1.84
CA VAL A 24 16.55 25.24 2.12
C VAL A 24 16.57 23.93 1.32
N LEU A 25 16.93 24.00 0.04
CA LEU A 25 17.02 22.82 -0.82
C LEU A 25 18.08 21.83 -0.32
N PHE A 26 19.27 22.31 0.03
CA PHE A 26 20.32 21.46 0.58
C PHE A 26 19.95 20.84 1.92
N SER A 27 19.24 21.59 2.79
CA SER A 27 18.70 21.05 4.03
C SER A 27 17.72 19.89 3.78
N LEU A 28 16.82 20.04 2.80
CA LEU A 28 15.87 19.01 2.42
C LEU A 28 16.57 17.77 1.84
N ILE A 29 17.53 17.96 0.94
CA ILE A 29 18.34 16.87 0.38
C ILE A 29 19.08 16.13 1.49
N GLY A 30 19.70 16.86 2.43
CA GLY A 30 20.37 16.28 3.59
C GLY A 30 19.40 15.47 4.46
N ARG A 31 18.19 15.96 4.68
CA ARG A 31 17.15 15.23 5.42
C ARG A 31 16.72 13.95 4.72
N ILE A 32 16.54 13.99 3.39
CA ILE A 32 16.21 12.81 2.59
C ILE A 32 17.36 11.81 2.67
N PHE A 33 18.61 12.25 2.50
CA PHE A 33 19.78 11.38 2.61
C PHE A 33 19.88 10.71 3.99
N TYR A 34 19.63 11.44 5.07
CA TYR A 34 19.60 10.89 6.43
C TYR A 34 18.58 9.75 6.55
N LEU A 35 17.35 9.97 6.09
CA LEU A 35 16.30 8.95 6.14
C LEU A 35 16.63 7.73 5.26
N GLN A 36 17.21 7.96 4.08
CA GLN A 36 17.52 6.92 3.10
C GLN A 36 18.79 6.12 3.41
N VAL A 37 19.76 6.69 4.13
CA VAL A 37 21.05 6.05 4.44
C VAL A 37 21.15 5.61 5.89
N MET A 38 20.90 6.52 6.84
CA MET A 38 21.02 6.21 8.27
C MET A 38 19.84 5.37 8.75
N GLU A 39 18.62 5.74 8.38
CA GLU A 39 17.41 5.00 8.78
C GLU A 39 16.99 3.93 7.75
N LYS A 40 17.80 3.67 6.72
CA LYS A 40 17.50 2.69 5.65
C LYS A 40 17.02 1.35 6.21
N LYS A 41 17.79 0.79 7.16
CA LYS A 41 17.51 -0.53 7.73
C LYS A 41 16.13 -0.57 8.38
N LYS A 42 15.76 0.48 9.13
CA LYS A 42 14.47 0.59 9.82
C LYS A 42 13.32 0.60 8.82
N TYR A 43 13.36 1.47 7.81
CA TYR A 43 12.28 1.57 6.82
C TYR A 43 12.24 0.38 5.84
N GLN A 44 13.39 -0.21 5.52
CA GLN A 44 13.45 -1.40 4.68
C GLN A 44 12.80 -2.61 5.37
N HIS A 45 13.01 -2.79 6.69
CA HIS A 45 12.33 -3.86 7.44
C HIS A 45 10.81 -3.63 7.55
N LEU A 46 10.37 -2.40 7.79
CA LEU A 46 8.94 -2.05 7.85
C LEU A 46 8.25 -2.26 6.50
N SER A 47 8.90 -1.86 5.40
CA SER A 47 8.39 -2.06 4.04
C SER A 47 8.31 -3.54 3.67
N ASN A 48 9.36 -4.33 3.98
CA ASN A 48 9.38 -5.75 3.67
C ASN A 48 8.27 -6.52 4.41
N ARG A 49 7.99 -6.16 5.67
CA ARG A 49 6.89 -6.75 6.44
C ARG A 49 5.51 -6.37 5.89
N ASN A 50 5.38 -5.22 5.26
CA ASN A 50 4.12 -4.78 4.65
C ASN A 50 3.93 -5.33 3.21
N SER A 51 5.02 -5.72 2.54
CA SER A 51 4.98 -6.20 1.15
C SER A 51 4.61 -7.68 1.01
N PHE A 52 4.97 -8.52 1.98
CA PHE A 52 4.69 -9.96 1.92
C PHE A 52 3.57 -10.32 2.89
N ARG A 53 2.34 -10.36 2.37
CA ARG A 53 1.23 -10.99 3.09
C ARG A 53 1.27 -12.49 2.82
N LEU A 54 1.90 -13.24 3.74
CA LEU A 54 1.93 -14.70 3.67
C LEU A 54 0.52 -15.25 3.89
N HIS A 55 -0.08 -15.80 2.84
CA HIS A 55 -1.32 -16.56 2.91
C HIS A 55 -0.96 -18.06 2.92
N ILE A 56 -1.03 -18.68 4.10
CA ILE A 56 -0.84 -20.12 4.22
C ILE A 56 -2.12 -20.79 3.71
N LEU A 57 -2.02 -21.45 2.55
CA LEU A 57 -3.09 -22.30 2.03
C LEU A 57 -2.94 -23.69 2.66
N VAL A 58 -3.92 -24.09 3.47
CA VAL A 58 -3.93 -25.44 4.04
C VAL A 58 -4.19 -26.46 2.91
N PRO A 59 -3.42 -27.56 2.86
CA PRO A 59 -3.66 -28.59 1.86
C PRO A 59 -5.03 -29.26 2.11
N PRO A 60 -5.74 -29.68 1.05
CA PRO A 60 -6.96 -30.45 1.21
C PRO A 60 -6.68 -31.78 1.91
N ARG A 61 -7.52 -32.15 2.88
CA ARG A 61 -7.49 -33.47 3.51
C ARG A 61 -7.75 -34.57 2.45
N GLY A 62 -7.06 -35.69 2.59
CA GLY A 62 -7.31 -36.89 1.79
C GLY A 62 -8.68 -37.52 2.09
N LYS A 63 -9.15 -38.38 1.19
CA LYS A 63 -10.40 -39.11 1.35
C LYS A 63 -10.23 -40.22 2.40
N ILE A 64 -11.21 -40.37 3.28
CA ILE A 64 -11.23 -41.45 4.28
C ILE A 64 -12.14 -42.56 3.75
N PHE A 65 -11.60 -43.78 3.68
CA PHE A 65 -12.32 -44.96 3.22
C PHE A 65 -12.57 -45.93 4.39
N ASP A 66 -13.69 -46.65 4.37
CA ASP A 66 -13.90 -47.82 5.22
C ASP A 66 -13.11 -49.03 4.68
N ARG A 67 -13.08 -50.13 5.44
CA ARG A 67 -12.49 -51.43 5.07
C ARG A 67 -13.06 -52.02 3.77
N TYR A 68 -14.26 -51.60 3.38
CA TYR A 68 -14.91 -51.97 2.13
C TYR A 68 -14.68 -50.97 0.99
N ASN A 69 -13.73 -50.04 1.15
CA ASN A 69 -13.38 -49.03 0.17
C ASN A 69 -14.51 -48.01 -0.15
N GLU A 70 -15.52 -47.91 0.72
CA GLU A 70 -16.54 -46.86 0.67
C GLU A 70 -16.02 -45.55 1.28
N ILE A 71 -16.38 -44.43 0.67
CA ILE A 71 -15.96 -43.09 1.12
C ILE A 71 -16.78 -42.67 2.35
N LEU A 72 -16.13 -42.57 3.51
CA LEU A 72 -16.75 -42.08 4.75
C LEU A 72 -16.63 -40.55 4.90
N ALA A 73 -15.56 -39.96 4.36
CA ALA A 73 -15.37 -38.51 4.39
C ALA A 73 -14.57 -38.03 3.16
N ASP A 74 -15.09 -37.01 2.50
CA ASP A 74 -14.44 -36.31 1.39
C ASP A 74 -14.46 -34.79 1.64
N ASN A 75 -13.60 -34.06 0.94
CA ASN A 75 -13.50 -32.62 1.02
C ASN A 75 -14.59 -31.97 0.16
N THR A 76 -15.58 -31.34 0.77
CA THR A 76 -16.66 -30.65 0.05
C THR A 76 -16.27 -29.19 -0.23
N ARG A 77 -16.48 -28.74 -1.47
CA ARG A 77 -16.23 -27.34 -1.84
C ARG A 77 -17.33 -26.46 -1.23
N LYS A 78 -16.96 -25.62 -0.26
CA LYS A 78 -17.86 -24.63 0.34
C LYS A 78 -17.41 -23.23 -0.07
N TYR A 79 -18.29 -22.49 -0.73
CA TYR A 79 -18.07 -21.08 -1.08
C TYR A 79 -18.66 -20.20 0.02
N SER A 80 -17.88 -19.22 0.50
CA SER A 80 -18.34 -18.23 1.48
C SER A 80 -18.11 -16.83 0.91
N LEU A 81 -19.15 -16.01 0.89
CA LEU A 81 -19.09 -14.64 0.43
C LEU A 81 -18.94 -13.70 1.62
N PHE A 82 -17.93 -12.82 1.58
CA PHE A 82 -17.71 -11.78 2.58
C PHE A 82 -17.94 -10.42 1.94
N ILE A 83 -18.82 -9.60 2.53
CA ILE A 83 -19.16 -8.27 2.04
C ILE A 83 -18.81 -7.27 3.13
N LYS A 84 -18.08 -6.22 2.74
CA LYS A 84 -17.75 -5.11 3.63
C LYS A 84 -18.77 -3.99 3.38
N PRO A 85 -19.66 -3.67 4.34
CA PRO A 85 -20.75 -2.72 4.12
C PRO A 85 -20.29 -1.31 3.73
N SER A 86 -19.07 -0.91 4.11
CA SER A 86 -18.52 0.41 3.83
C SER A 86 -18.16 0.67 2.36
N GLU A 87 -18.04 -0.38 1.54
CA GLU A 87 -17.61 -0.29 0.14
C GLU A 87 -18.75 -0.64 -0.84
N SER A 88 -19.93 -1.00 -0.33
CA SER A 88 -21.07 -1.41 -1.16
C SER A 88 -22.18 -0.37 -1.16
N ASN A 89 -22.51 0.17 -2.35
CA ASN A 89 -23.64 1.07 -2.55
C ASN A 89 -24.98 0.34 -2.76
N THR A 90 -25.00 -0.99 -2.60
CA THR A 90 -26.14 -1.87 -2.88
C THR A 90 -26.70 -2.45 -1.58
N THR A 91 -28.03 -2.43 -1.45
CA THR A 91 -28.75 -3.06 -0.33
C THR A 91 -28.50 -4.58 -0.30
N LEU A 92 -28.15 -5.12 0.86
CA LEU A 92 -27.88 -6.55 1.05
C LEU A 92 -29.00 -7.45 0.51
N GLU A 93 -30.25 -7.00 0.61
CA GLU A 93 -31.43 -7.73 0.11
C GLU A 93 -31.39 -8.01 -1.40
N LYS A 94 -30.94 -7.04 -2.21
CA LYS A 94 -30.82 -7.23 -3.67
C LYS A 94 -29.73 -8.24 -4.01
N LEU A 95 -28.64 -8.24 -3.24
CA LEU A 95 -27.55 -9.18 -3.44
C LEU A 95 -27.95 -10.60 -3.03
N PHE A 96 -28.65 -10.76 -1.91
CA PHE A 96 -29.19 -12.06 -1.50
C PHE A 96 -30.17 -12.62 -2.54
N GLY A 97 -31.06 -11.79 -3.07
CA GLY A 97 -32.00 -12.21 -4.13
C GLY A 97 -31.30 -12.63 -5.44
N PHE A 98 -30.19 -11.99 -5.80
CA PHE A 98 -29.40 -12.41 -6.96
C PHE A 98 -28.67 -13.73 -6.70
N LEU A 99 -28.04 -13.88 -5.54
CA LEU A 99 -27.28 -15.09 -5.20
C LEU A 99 -28.17 -16.32 -5.02
N SER A 100 -29.41 -16.17 -4.54
CA SER A 100 -30.37 -17.27 -4.45
C SER A 100 -30.81 -17.81 -5.81
N GLN A 101 -30.54 -17.10 -6.91
CA GLN A 101 -30.84 -17.59 -8.25
C GLN A 101 -29.73 -18.51 -8.81
N PHE A 102 -28.52 -18.44 -8.26
CA PHE A 102 -27.36 -19.21 -8.73
C PHE A 102 -27.00 -20.41 -7.84
N ILE A 103 -27.66 -20.56 -6.68
CA ILE A 103 -27.56 -21.69 -5.76
C ILE A 103 -28.86 -22.47 -5.83
#